data_AF-A0A7C1NCR0-F1
#
_entry.id   AF-A0A7C1NCR0-F1
#
_cell.length_a   1.000
_cell.length_b   1.000
_cell.length_c   1.000
_cell.angle_alpha   90.00
_cell.angle_beta   90.00
_cell.angle_gamma   90.00
#
_symmetry.space_group_name_H-M   'P 1'
#
loop_
_entity.id
_entity.type
_entity.pdbx_description
1 polymer ?
#
loop_
_entity_poly.entity_id
_entity_poly.type
_entity_poly.pdbx_seq_one_letter_code
_entity_poly.pdbx_strand_id
1 'polypeptide(L)'
;MSKQPDNEIPANIGGRQKEARTLDQLKNLDGKIVEAIVKVKALKEDKAKLEARIKELEGTLAEKDKEIKGLSEEKVDVRGQIEDLLGELESIETD
;
A
#
# COMPACT_ATOMS: atom_id res chain seq x y z
N MET A 1 2.32 77.04 -38.01
CA MET A 1 3.49 76.70 -37.16
C MET A 1 3.04 75.62 -36.20
N SER A 2 3.57 74.42 -36.42
CA SER A 2 3.26 73.17 -35.74
C SER A 2 3.85 73.12 -34.33
N LYS A 3 3.12 72.54 -33.37
CA LYS A 3 3.68 71.70 -32.30
C LYS A 3 2.62 70.71 -31.80
N GLN A 4 2.77 69.44 -32.19
CA GLN A 4 2.28 68.30 -31.41
C GLN A 4 3.13 68.18 -30.15
N PRO A 5 2.56 67.81 -28.98
CA PRO A 5 3.35 67.27 -27.88
C PRO A 5 3.00 65.79 -27.63
N ASP A 6 3.97 64.95 -27.96
CA ASP A 6 4.55 63.87 -27.16
C ASP A 6 3.61 62.91 -26.41
N ASN A 7 3.46 61.75 -27.05
CA ASN A 7 2.86 60.53 -26.55
C ASN A 7 3.82 59.85 -25.54
N GLU A 8 3.78 60.25 -24.26
CA GLU A 8 4.51 59.57 -23.20
C GLU A 8 3.70 58.39 -22.61
N ILE A 9 4.15 57.15 -22.86
CA ILE A 9 3.75 55.99 -22.07
C ILE A 9 5.01 55.26 -21.58
N PRO A 10 5.42 55.37 -20.30
CA PRO A 10 6.37 54.39 -19.77
C PRO A 10 6.14 53.80 -18.36
N ALA A 11 5.05 54.08 -17.63
CA ALA A 11 4.92 53.56 -16.25
C ALA A 11 4.21 52.19 -16.10
N ASN A 12 3.38 51.79 -17.06
CA ASN A 12 2.46 50.63 -16.91
C ASN A 12 3.09 49.27 -17.34
N ILE A 13 4.18 49.28 -18.10
CA ILE A 13 4.75 48.05 -18.70
C ILE A 13 5.44 47.16 -17.65
N GLY A 14 6.11 47.75 -16.66
CA GLY A 14 6.82 47.01 -15.61
C GLY A 14 5.91 46.29 -14.60
N GLY A 15 4.71 46.83 -14.34
CA GLY A 15 3.68 46.20 -13.50
C GLY A 15 3.10 44.96 -14.17
N ARG A 16 2.68 45.09 -15.43
CA ARG A 16 2.12 44.00 -16.24
C ARG A 16 3.08 42.82 -16.41
N GLN A 17 4.39 43.06 -16.54
CA GLN A 17 5.39 42.00 -16.62
C GLN A 17 5.55 41.22 -15.30
N LYS A 18 5.46 41.90 -14.15
CA LYS A 18 5.50 41.23 -12.83
C LYS A 18 4.24 40.40 -12.61
N GLU A 19 3.07 40.95 -12.95
CA GLU A 19 1.79 40.24 -12.89
C GLU A 19 1.77 38.98 -13.77
N ALA A 20 2.28 39.08 -15.00
CA ALA A 20 2.41 37.93 -15.89
C ALA A 20 3.30 36.82 -15.29
N ARG A 21 4.44 37.18 -14.69
CA ARG A 21 5.32 36.21 -14.00
C ARG A 21 4.63 35.54 -12.81
N THR A 22 3.87 36.30 -12.02
CA THR A 22 3.11 35.74 -10.89
C THR A 22 1.99 34.82 -11.36
N LEU A 23 1.35 35.11 -12.50
CA LEU A 23 0.33 34.26 -13.09
C LEU A 23 0.91 32.93 -13.56
N ASP A 24 2.09 32.93 -14.18
CA ASP A 24 2.76 31.71 -14.61
C ASP A 24 3.21 30.84 -13.42
N GLN A 25 3.67 31.46 -12.34
CA GLN A 25 3.97 30.75 -11.09
C GLN A 25 2.73 30.09 -10.49
N LEU A 26 1.58 30.78 -10.49
CA LEU A 26 0.32 30.22 -10.03
C LEU A 26 -0.13 29.02 -10.87
N LYS A 27 -0.05 29.11 -12.21
CA LYS A 27 -0.36 27.98 -13.10
C LYS A 27 0.54 26.77 -12.84
N ASN A 28 1.83 26.99 -12.59
CA ASN A 28 2.76 25.91 -12.26
C ASN A 28 2.41 25.24 -10.92
N LEU A 29 2.06 26.03 -9.90
CA LEU A 29 1.62 25.50 -8.62
C LEU A 29 0.31 24.71 -8.76
N ASP A 30 -0.63 25.20 -9.56
CA ASP A 30 -1.90 24.50 -9.84
C ASP A 30 -1.65 23.13 -10.51
N GLY A 31 -0.74 23.08 -11.49
CA GLY A 31 -0.29 21.81 -12.09
C GLY A 31 0.28 20.83 -11.06
N LYS A 32 1.17 21.30 -10.18
CA LYS A 32 1.74 20.47 -9.11
C LYS A 32 0.70 19.98 -8.10
N ILE A 33 -0.31 20.80 -7.81
CA ILE A 33 -1.42 20.41 -6.93
C ILE A 33 -2.23 19.28 -7.59
N VAL A 34 -2.54 19.39 -8.87
CA VAL A 34 -3.23 18.33 -9.63
C VAL A 34 -2.43 17.03 -9.62
N GLU A 35 -1.13 17.09 -9.91
CA GLU A 35 -0.23 15.92 -9.86
C GLU A 35 -0.19 15.28 -8.46
N ALA A 36 -0.08 16.10 -7.41
CA ALA A 36 -0.10 15.63 -6.03
C ALA A 36 -1.43 14.94 -5.68
N ILE A 37 -2.56 15.49 -6.11
CA ILE A 37 -3.89 14.89 -5.91
C ILE A 37 -3.96 13.52 -6.60
N VAL A 38 -3.51 13.41 -7.84
CA VAL A 38 -3.49 12.14 -8.58
C VAL A 38 -2.62 11.11 -7.85
N LYS A 39 -1.42 11.50 -7.42
CA LYS A 39 -0.52 10.61 -6.69
C LYS A 39 -1.11 10.15 -5.36
N VAL A 40 -1.77 11.04 -4.62
CA VAL A 40 -2.45 10.69 -3.36
C VAL A 40 -3.58 9.68 -3.61
N LYS A 41 -4.35 9.83 -4.69
CA LYS A 41 -5.40 8.86 -5.05
C LYS A 41 -4.81 7.48 -5.35
N ALA A 42 -3.78 7.41 -6.20
CA ALA A 42 -3.11 6.16 -6.53
C ALA A 42 -2.54 5.46 -5.27
N LEU A 43 -1.86 6.21 -4.39
CA LEU A 43 -1.33 5.66 -3.14
C LEU A 43 -2.43 5.14 -2.20
N LYS A 44 -3.61 5.77 -2.17
CA LYS A 44 -4.75 5.28 -1.39
C LYS A 44 -5.29 3.97 -1.94
N GLU A 45 -5.38 3.85 -3.27
CA GLU A 45 -5.81 2.61 -3.92
C GLU A 45 -4.82 1.46 -3.67
N ASP A 46 -3.53 1.74 -3.80
CA ASP A 46 -2.49 0.74 -3.55
C ASP A 46 -2.44 0.32 -2.08
N LYS A 47 -2.62 1.26 -1.15
CA LYS A 47 -2.77 0.96 0.28
C LYS A 47 -3.95 0.00 0.51
N ALA A 48 -5.12 0.27 -0.07
CA ALA A 48 -6.29 -0.59 0.10
C ALA A 48 -6.06 -2.01 -0.47
N LYS A 49 -5.38 -2.14 -1.61
CA LYS A 49 -5.00 -3.45 -2.17
C LYS A 49 -4.05 -4.21 -1.24
N LEU A 50 -3.05 -3.54 -0.69
CA LEU A 50 -2.10 -4.13 0.25
C LEU A 50 -2.79 -4.58 1.55
N GLU A 51 -3.70 -3.77 2.10
CA GLU A 51 -4.49 -4.14 3.28
C GLU A 51 -5.37 -5.38 3.02
N ALA A 52 -5.99 -5.47 1.84
CA ALA A 52 -6.76 -6.66 1.45
C ALA A 52 -5.86 -7.91 1.34
N ARG A 53 -4.65 -7.75 0.76
CA ARG A 53 -3.69 -8.86 0.64
C ARG A 53 -3.16 -9.32 1.99
N ILE A 54 -2.92 -8.41 2.93
CA ILE A 54 -2.52 -8.75 4.31
C ILE A 54 -3.60 -9.62 4.95
N LYS A 55 -4.88 -9.21 4.86
CA LYS A 55 -5.99 -9.95 5.44
C LYS A 55 -6.14 -11.37 4.86
N GLU A 56 -5.92 -11.53 3.56
CA GLU A 56 -5.93 -12.84 2.89
C GLU A 56 -4.79 -13.74 3.40
N LEU A 57 -3.58 -13.18 3.53
CA LEU A 57 -2.41 -13.89 4.04
C LEU A 57 -2.59 -14.30 5.51
N GLU A 58 -3.15 -13.43 6.35
CA GLU A 58 -3.50 -13.73 7.74
C GLU A 58 -4.51 -14.89 7.83
N GLY A 59 -5.52 -14.89 6.94
CA GLY A 59 -6.47 -16.01 6.84
C GLY A 59 -5.80 -17.33 6.46
N THR A 60 -4.92 -17.29 5.46
CA THR A 60 -4.17 -18.48 5.00
C THR A 60 -3.26 -19.01 6.10
N LEU A 61 -2.60 -18.12 6.85
CA LEU A 61 -1.73 -18.48 7.97
C LEU A 61 -2.53 -19.19 9.07
N ALA A 62 -3.69 -18.65 9.44
CA ALA A 62 -4.55 -19.26 10.46
C ALA A 62 -5.07 -20.65 10.06
N GLU A 63 -5.41 -20.85 8.78
CA GLU A 63 -5.78 -22.16 8.26
C GLU A 63 -4.62 -23.17 8.35
N LYS A 64 -3.40 -22.73 7.98
CA LYS A 64 -2.20 -23.56 8.07
C LYS A 64 -1.82 -23.91 9.50
N ASP A 65 -1.96 -22.97 10.45
CA ASP A 65 -1.73 -23.24 11.87
C ASP A 65 -2.71 -24.29 12.42
N LYS A 66 -3.97 -24.23 12.00
CA LYS A 66 -4.98 -25.24 12.37
C LYS A 66 -4.64 -26.61 11.78
N GLU A 67 -4.21 -26.66 10.52
CA GLU A 67 -3.79 -27.90 9.85
C GLU A 67 -2.59 -28.54 10.58
N ILE A 68 -1.57 -27.74 10.92
CA ILE A 68 -0.40 -28.20 11.67
C ILE A 68 -0.81 -28.76 13.03
N LYS A 69 -1.71 -28.08 13.74
CA LYS A 69 -2.20 -28.56 15.03
C LYS A 69 -2.91 -29.90 14.90
N GLY A 70 -3.79 -30.06 13.91
CA GLY A 70 -4.49 -31.31 13.66
C GLY A 70 -3.53 -32.46 13.33
N LEU A 71 -2.55 -32.24 12.46
CA LEU A 71 -1.51 -33.22 12.14
C LEU A 71 -0.65 -33.58 13.37
N SER A 72 -0.40 -32.62 14.26
CA SER A 72 0.33 -32.88 15.49
C SER A 72 -0.46 -33.75 16.47
N GLU A 73 -1.77 -33.56 16.56
CA GLU A 73 -2.66 -34.40 17.38
C GLU A 73 -2.72 -35.81 16.81
N GLU A 74 -2.96 -35.96 15.50
CA GLU A 74 -2.98 -37.25 14.82
C GLU A 74 -1.66 -38.02 15.00
N LYS A 75 -0.52 -37.33 14.93
CA LYS A 75 0.79 -37.92 15.17
C LYS A 75 0.93 -38.50 16.58
N VAL A 76 0.37 -37.83 17.59
CA VAL A 76 0.39 -38.33 18.97
C VAL A 76 -0.49 -39.56 19.11
N ASP A 77 -1.70 -39.53 18.52
CA ASP A 77 -2.63 -40.66 18.56
C ASP A 77 -2.04 -41.91 17.88
N VAL A 78 -1.46 -41.76 16.69
CA VAL A 78 -0.80 -42.85 15.96
C VAL A 78 0.38 -43.40 16.76
N ARG A 79 1.15 -42.55 17.44
CA ARG A 79 2.25 -43.01 18.30
C ARG A 79 1.72 -43.86 19.45
N GLY A 80 0.64 -43.42 20.12
CA GLY A 80 0.02 -44.19 21.20
C GLY A 80 -0.45 -45.56 20.73
N GLN A 81 -1.12 -45.62 19.58
CA GLN A 81 -1.54 -46.90 18.97
C GLN A 81 -0.37 -47.84 18.68
N ILE A 82 0.76 -47.31 18.22
CA ILE A 82 1.97 -48.11 17.98
C ILE A 82 2.53 -48.64 19.31
N GLU A 83 2.59 -47.82 20.35
CA GLU A 83 3.08 -48.23 21.67
C GLU A 83 2.19 -49.32 22.29
N ASP A 84 0.87 -49.18 22.19
CA ASP A 84 -0.09 -50.18 22.67
C ASP A 84 0.08 -51.52 21.93
N LEU A 85 0.15 -51.50 20.59
CA LEU A 85 0.36 -52.71 19.78
C LEU A 85 1.70 -53.39 20.06
N LEU A 86 2.77 -52.62 20.33
CA LEU A 86 4.06 -53.19 20.72
C LEU A 86 3.99 -53.88 22.08
N GLY A 87 3.27 -53.31 23.05
CA GLY A 87 3.05 -53.93 24.35
C GLY A 87 2.22 -55.22 24.27
N GLU A 88 1.21 -55.25 23.39
CA GLU A 88 0.44 -56.47 23.11
C GLU A 88 1.33 -57.57 22.50
N LEU A 89 2.19 -57.22 21.54
CA LEU A 89 3.13 -58.16 20.93
C LEU A 89 4.14 -58.72 21.95
N GLU A 90 4.72 -57.87 22.80
CA GLU A 90 5.68 -58.30 23.83
C GLU A 90 5.03 -59.28 24.82
N SER A 91 3.78 -59.01 25.21
CA SER A 91 3.01 -59.90 26.10
C SER A 91 2.83 -61.29 25.49
N ILE A 92 2.48 -61.35 24.19
CA ILE A 92 2.31 -62.62 23.46
C ILE A 92 3.63 -63.38 23.29
N GLU A 93 4.77 -62.69 23.12
CA GLU A 93 6.07 -63.35 22.99
C GLU A 93 6.58 -63.96 24.31
N THR A 94 6.12 -63.43 25.45
CA THR A 94 6.56 -63.88 26.78
C THR A 94 5.67 -64.95 27.44
N ASP A 95 4.48 -65.21 26.90
CA ASP A 95 3.54 -66.27 27.33
C ASP A 95 3.78 -67.61 26.61
#